data_AF-A0A1B6GTF7-F1
#
_entry.id   AF-A0A1B6GTF7-F1
#
_cell.length_a   1.000
_cell.length_b   1.000
_cell.length_c   1.000
_cell.angle_alpha   90.00
_cell.angle_beta   90.00
_cell.angle_gamma   90.00
#
_symmetry.space_group_name_H-M   'P 1'
#
loop_
_entity.id
_entity.type
_entity.pdbx_description
1 polymer ?
#
loop_
_entity_poly.entity_id
_entity_poly.type
_entity_poly.pdbx_seq_one_letter_code
_entity_poly.pdbx_strand_id
1 'polypeptide(L)'
;YRSIDPGLNIWGGEQYELTFKIWQCGGRMFDAPCSRVGHIYRKFAPFPNPGIGDFVGKNYRRVAEVWMDEYAEYLYKRRPQYRSIDPGLNIWGGEQYELTFKIWQCGGRMFDAPCSRVGHIYRKFAPFPNPGIGDFVGKNYRRVAEVWMDEYAEYLYKRRPQYRSIDPG
;
A
#
# COMPACT_ATOMS: atom_id res chain seq x y z
N TYR A 1 7.40 6.16 13.55
CA TYR A 1 6.45 5.07 13.31
C TYR A 1 5.13 5.64 12.81
N ARG A 2 4.92 5.69 11.48
CA ARG A 2 3.55 5.86 10.96
C ARG A 2 2.74 4.63 11.35
N SER A 3 1.65 4.85 12.08
CA SER A 3 0.85 3.77 12.65
C SER A 3 0.13 2.95 11.57
N ILE A 4 -0.40 3.58 10.52
CA ILE A 4 -1.33 2.97 9.54
C ILE A 4 -1.09 3.57 8.13
N ASP A 5 -1.31 2.80 7.05
CA ASP A 5 -1.29 3.31 5.65
C ASP A 5 -2.23 4.53 5.49
N PRO A 6 -1.72 5.72 5.09
CA PRO A 6 -2.48 6.96 5.05
C PRO A 6 -3.61 6.99 4.00
N GLY A 7 -3.67 6.06 3.06
CA GLY A 7 -4.82 5.95 2.13
C GLY A 7 -5.78 4.81 2.45
N LEU A 8 -5.71 4.25 3.67
CA LEU A 8 -6.85 3.53 4.23
C LEU A 8 -7.92 4.54 4.66
N ASN A 9 -9.14 4.32 4.21
CA ASN A 9 -10.25 5.27 4.40
C ASN A 9 -11.27 4.73 5.40
N ILE A 10 -11.64 5.54 6.39
CA ILE A 10 -12.75 5.36 7.36
C ILE A 10 -12.62 4.09 8.22
N TRP A 11 -12.79 2.92 7.63
CA TRP A 11 -12.87 1.65 8.32
C TRP A 11 -12.56 0.45 7.43
N GLY A 12 -11.95 -0.58 8.03
CA GLY A 12 -11.66 -1.87 7.43
C GLY A 12 -10.23 -1.92 6.90
N GLY A 13 -9.49 -2.97 7.24
CA GLY A 13 -8.14 -3.23 6.72
C GLY A 13 -7.03 -2.80 7.69
N GLU A 14 -7.24 -1.78 8.51
CA GLU A 14 -6.23 -1.19 9.39
C GLU A 14 -5.64 -2.18 10.41
N GLN A 15 -6.46 -3.07 10.95
CA GLN A 15 -6.02 -4.09 11.90
C GLN A 15 -5.12 -5.13 11.24
N TYR A 16 -5.40 -5.46 9.97
CA TYR A 16 -4.59 -6.42 9.21
C TYR A 16 -3.28 -5.77 8.76
N GLU A 17 -3.33 -4.52 8.29
CA GLU A 17 -2.15 -3.73 7.92
C GLU A 17 -1.14 -3.65 9.06
N LEU A 18 -1.62 -3.27 10.26
CA LEU A 18 -0.78 -3.17 11.44
C LEU A 18 -0.21 -4.53 11.85
N THR A 19 -1.03 -5.59 11.80
CA THR A 19 -0.60 -6.95 12.15
C THR A 19 0.49 -7.45 11.21
N PHE A 20 0.28 -7.33 9.89
CA PHE A 20 1.27 -7.75 8.90
C PHE A 20 2.57 -6.96 9.02
N LYS A 21 2.48 -5.64 9.22
CA LYS A 21 3.64 -4.79 9.46
C LYS A 21 4.44 -5.22 10.70
N ILE A 22 3.77 -5.45 11.82
CA ILE A 22 4.43 -5.91 13.06
C ILE A 22 5.14 -7.25 12.82
N TRP A 23 4.46 -8.24 12.23
CA TRP A 23 5.02 -9.58 12.07
C TRP A 23 6.10 -9.67 10.99
N GLN A 24 5.87 -9.08 9.82
CA GLN A 24 6.78 -9.19 8.68
C GLN A 24 8.00 -8.29 8.81
N CYS A 25 7.96 -7.28 9.69
CA CYS A 25 9.08 -6.35 9.93
C CYS A 25 9.79 -6.58 11.27
N GLY A 26 9.70 -7.80 11.83
CA GLY A 26 10.48 -8.24 12.99
C GLY A 26 9.96 -7.77 14.37
N GLY A 27 8.78 -7.16 14.42
CA GLY A 27 8.07 -6.86 15.66
C GLY A 27 7.43 -8.11 16.28
N ARG A 28 6.72 -7.90 17.41
CA ARG A 28 6.00 -8.96 18.12
C ARG A 28 4.63 -8.45 18.56
N MET A 29 3.62 -9.30 18.44
CA MET A 29 2.25 -9.04 18.90
C MET A 29 1.88 -10.06 19.97
N PHE A 30 1.34 -9.58 21.10
CA PHE A 30 0.99 -10.42 22.24
C PHE A 30 -0.46 -10.15 22.66
N ASP A 31 -1.18 -11.23 22.94
CA ASP A 31 -2.36 -11.15 23.80
C ASP A 31 -1.88 -11.15 25.27
N ALA A 32 -2.44 -10.27 26.09
CA ALA A 32 -2.05 -10.07 27.48
C ALA A 32 -3.23 -10.45 28.40
N PRO A 33 -3.32 -11.71 28.89
CA PRO A 33 -4.50 -12.21 29.61
C PRO A 33 -4.85 -11.44 30.91
N CYS A 34 -3.86 -10.76 31.48
CA CYS A 34 -4.04 -9.92 32.68
C CYS A 34 -4.54 -8.51 32.36
N SER A 35 -4.50 -8.07 31.10
CA SER A 35 -5.04 -6.81 30.62
C SER A 35 -6.43 -7.03 30.03
N ARG A 36 -7.46 -6.34 30.55
CA ARG A 36 -8.85 -6.58 30.15
C ARG A 36 -9.56 -5.27 29.84
N VAL A 37 -10.22 -5.22 28.68
CA VAL A 37 -11.05 -4.09 28.23
C VAL A 37 -12.40 -4.63 27.78
N GLY A 38 -13.49 -4.03 28.25
CA GLY A 38 -14.84 -4.37 27.81
C GLY A 38 -15.24 -3.60 26.56
N HIS A 39 -15.78 -4.29 25.54
CA HIS A 39 -16.30 -3.67 24.33
C HIS A 39 -17.80 -3.99 24.18
N ILE A 40 -18.63 -2.97 23.95
CA ILE A 40 -20.08 -3.14 23.75
C ILE A 40 -20.33 -3.40 22.26
N TYR A 41 -20.80 -4.60 21.94
CA TYR A 41 -21.18 -4.96 20.58
C TYR A 41 -22.44 -4.23 20.13
N ARG A 42 -22.41 -3.75 18.87
CA ARG A 42 -23.56 -3.14 18.20
C ARG A 42 -24.01 -4.04 17.04
N LYS A 43 -25.32 -4.03 16.74
CA LYS A 43 -25.88 -4.81 15.62
C LYS A 43 -25.57 -4.21 14.24
N PHE A 44 -25.29 -2.91 14.18
CA PHE A 44 -25.05 -2.18 12.93
C PHE A 44 -24.08 -1.02 13.13
N ALA A 45 -23.43 -0.60 12.04
CA ALA A 45 -22.57 0.57 12.04
C ALA A 45 -23.40 1.84 12.32
N PRO A 46 -22.97 2.73 13.22
CA PRO A 46 -23.75 3.89 13.63
C PRO A 46 -23.72 5.05 12.63
N PHE A 47 -23.02 4.91 11.50
CA PHE A 47 -22.88 5.94 10.49
C PHE A 47 -23.24 5.38 9.10
N PRO A 48 -23.95 6.17 8.27
CA PRO A 48 -24.15 5.83 6.86
C PRO A 48 -22.84 5.92 6.09
N ASN A 49 -22.77 5.28 4.91
CA ASN A 49 -21.63 5.46 4.02
C ASN A 49 -21.56 6.96 3.62
N PRO A 50 -20.40 7.63 3.78
CA PRO A 50 -20.24 9.04 3.45
C PRO A 50 -20.24 9.35 1.94
N GLY A 51 -20.73 8.43 1.10
CA GLY A 51 -20.77 8.58 -0.35
C GLY A 51 -19.45 8.30 -1.06
N ILE A 52 -18.47 7.70 -0.38
CA ILE A 52 -17.11 7.46 -0.88
C ILE A 52 -17.01 6.14 -1.69
N GLY A 53 -18.13 5.43 -1.86
CA GLY A 53 -18.16 4.13 -2.55
C GLY A 53 -17.67 2.98 -1.67
N ASP A 54 -17.11 1.92 -2.28
CA ASP A 54 -16.60 0.73 -1.57
C ASP A 54 -15.20 0.97 -0.98
N PHE A 55 -15.12 1.85 0.02
CA PHE A 55 -13.86 2.15 0.71
C PHE A 55 -13.30 0.93 1.47
N VAL A 56 -14.17 0.03 1.95
CA VAL A 56 -13.78 -1.21 2.64
C VAL A 56 -13.07 -2.15 1.66
N GLY A 57 -13.64 -2.35 0.46
CA GLY A 57 -13.01 -3.14 -0.60
C GLY A 57 -11.68 -2.55 -1.05
N LYS A 58 -11.60 -1.22 -1.20
CA LYS A 58 -10.34 -0.52 -1.49
C LYS A 58 -9.29 -0.78 -0.43
N ASN A 59 -9.65 -0.65 0.84
CA ASN A 59 -8.72 -0.88 1.96
C ASN A 59 -8.22 -2.33 2.00
N TYR A 60 -9.12 -3.31 1.87
CA TYR A 60 -8.71 -4.72 1.85
C TYR A 60 -7.83 -5.04 0.66
N ARG A 61 -8.14 -4.48 -0.52
CA ARG A 61 -7.28 -4.63 -1.68
C ARG A 61 -5.89 -4.05 -1.41
N ARG A 62 -5.79 -2.83 -0.86
CA ARG A 62 -4.50 -2.21 -0.50
C ARG A 62 -3.67 -3.09 0.42
N VAL A 63 -4.28 -3.59 1.49
CA VAL A 63 -3.58 -4.46 2.43
C VAL A 63 -3.14 -5.76 1.75
N ALA A 64 -3.99 -6.35 0.91
CA ALA A 64 -3.67 -7.59 0.22
C ALA A 64 -2.52 -7.42 -0.79
N GLU A 65 -2.58 -6.41 -1.65
CA GLU A 65 -1.54 -6.12 -2.65
C GLU A 65 -0.20 -5.80 -1.98
N VAL A 66 -0.21 -5.15 -0.81
CA VAL A 66 1.01 -4.79 -0.10
C VAL A 66 1.57 -5.95 0.74
N TRP A 67 0.74 -6.72 1.43
CA TRP A 67 1.19 -7.62 2.50
C TRP A 67 0.96 -9.10 2.28
N MET A 68 0.08 -9.48 1.36
CA MET A 68 -0.33 -10.88 1.18
C MET A 68 0.37 -11.60 0.03
N ASP A 69 1.14 -10.90 -0.80
CA ASP A 69 1.86 -11.49 -1.95
C ASP A 69 0.91 -12.41 -2.76
N GLU A 70 1.29 -13.65 -3.08
CA GLU A 70 0.42 -14.59 -3.84
C GLU A 70 -0.86 -14.97 -3.09
N TYR A 71 -0.93 -14.78 -1.76
CA TYR A 71 -2.15 -15.05 -1.00
C TYR A 71 -3.26 -14.04 -1.29
N ALA A 72 -2.95 -12.88 -1.88
CA ALA A 72 -3.97 -11.94 -2.35
C ALA A 72 -4.96 -12.61 -3.33
N GLU A 73 -4.53 -13.64 -4.06
CA GLU A 73 -5.40 -14.42 -4.95
C GLU A 73 -6.56 -15.11 -4.23
N TYR A 74 -6.39 -15.53 -2.98
CA TYR A 74 -7.49 -16.10 -2.21
C TYR A 74 -8.56 -15.07 -1.86
N LEU A 75 -8.15 -13.81 -1.60
CA LEU A 75 -9.08 -12.70 -1.42
C LEU A 75 -9.89 -12.48 -2.70
N TYR A 76 -9.24 -12.51 -3.86
CA TYR A 76 -9.90 -12.30 -5.14
C TYR A 76 -10.78 -13.47 -5.58
N LYS A 77 -10.41 -14.71 -5.27
CA LYS A 77 -11.30 -15.87 -5.48
C LYS A 77 -12.59 -15.74 -4.68
N ARG A 78 -12.50 -15.21 -3.45
CA ARG A 78 -13.65 -15.02 -2.57
C ARG A 78 -14.48 -13.78 -2.90
N ARG A 79 -13.82 -12.70 -3.32
CA ARG A 79 -14.46 -11.43 -3.72
C ARG A 79 -13.85 -10.94 -5.05
N PRO A 80 -14.31 -11.48 -6.19
CA PRO A 80 -13.75 -11.14 -7.50
C PRO A 80 -13.83 -9.65 -7.84
N GLN A 81 -14.86 -8.96 -7.35
CA GLN A 81 -15.07 -7.53 -7.57
C GLN A 81 -13.94 -6.65 -7.00
N TYR A 82 -13.13 -7.16 -6.07
CA TYR A 82 -12.01 -6.39 -5.54
C TYR A 82 -10.90 -6.20 -6.57
N ARG A 83 -10.78 -7.07 -7.59
CA ARG A 83 -9.79 -6.90 -8.69
C ARG A 83 -10.03 -5.66 -9.54
N SER A 84 -11.25 -5.12 -9.55
CA SER A 84 -11.59 -3.91 -10.32
C SER A 84 -11.49 -2.61 -9.52
N ILE A 85 -11.18 -2.67 -8.21
CA ILE A 85 -11.11 -1.48 -7.35
C ILE A 85 -9.70 -0.87 -7.39
N ASP A 86 -9.50 0.39 -7.79
CA ASP A 86 -8.16 1.02 -7.78
C ASP A 86 -7.54 1.01 -6.35
N PRO A 87 -6.45 0.26 -6.09
CA PRO A 87 -5.80 0.22 -4.78
C PRO A 87 -4.91 1.45 -4.52
N GLY A 88 -4.54 2.23 -5.53
CA GLY A 88 -3.79 3.48 -5.37
C GLY A 88 -2.42 3.53 -6.06
N LEU A 89 -1.80 2.39 -6.38
CA LEU A 89 -0.69 2.35 -7.35
C LEU A 89 -1.23 2.05 -8.74
N ASN A 90 -1.03 2.98 -9.65
CA ASN A 90 -1.61 2.95 -10.98
C ASN A 90 -0.55 2.67 -12.05
N ILE A 91 -0.81 1.66 -12.89
CA ILE A 91 -0.12 1.34 -14.16
C ILE A 91 1.38 1.07 -14.04
N TRP A 92 2.18 2.10 -13.72
CA TRP A 92 3.64 2.04 -13.72
C TRP A 92 4.26 3.18 -12.91
N GLY A 93 5.41 2.92 -12.31
CA GLY A 93 6.25 3.86 -11.58
C GLY A 93 6.05 3.74 -10.08
N GLY A 94 7.13 3.59 -9.30
CA GLY A 94 7.10 3.55 -7.84
C GLY A 94 7.27 2.16 -7.25
N GLU A 95 6.89 1.12 -8.00
CA GLU A 95 6.87 -0.28 -7.56
C GLU A 95 8.23 -0.79 -7.10
N GLN A 96 9.30 -0.40 -7.79
CA GLN A 96 10.65 -0.82 -7.46
C GLN A 96 11.12 -0.21 -6.13
N TYR A 97 10.68 1.01 -5.82
CA TYR A 97 11.03 1.70 -4.58
C TYR A 97 10.21 1.16 -3.41
N GLU A 98 8.90 0.94 -3.61
CA GLU A 98 8.03 0.32 -2.60
C GLU A 98 8.57 -1.04 -2.18
N LEU A 99 8.88 -1.90 -3.15
CA LEU A 99 9.43 -3.24 -2.88
C LEU A 99 10.79 -3.16 -2.18
N THR A 100 11.69 -2.28 -2.64
CA THR A 100 13.02 -2.13 -2.04
C THR A 100 12.93 -1.66 -0.59
N PHE A 101 12.10 -0.64 -0.31
CA PHE A 101 11.90 -0.15 1.05
C PHE A 101 11.26 -1.20 1.94
N LYS A 102 10.26 -1.93 1.45
CA LYS A 102 9.66 -3.06 2.17
C LYS A 102 10.71 -4.09 2.54
N ILE A 103 11.53 -4.54 1.58
CA ILE A 103 12.58 -5.55 1.83
C ILE A 103 13.56 -5.04 2.89
N TRP A 104 14.13 -3.84 2.73
CA TRP A 104 15.17 -3.35 3.64
C TRP A 104 14.64 -2.98 5.03
N GLN A 105 13.52 -2.26 5.10
CA GLN A 105 12.99 -1.77 6.37
C GLN A 105 12.31 -2.88 7.19
N CYS A 106 11.95 -3.99 6.57
CA CYS A 106 11.39 -5.16 7.25
C CYS A 106 12.42 -6.29 7.47
N GLY A 107 13.72 -5.99 7.38
CA GLY A 107 14.79 -6.91 7.76
C GLY A 107 15.17 -7.95 6.68
N GLY A 108 14.62 -7.83 5.49
CA GLY A 108 15.06 -8.57 4.30
C GLY A 108 16.39 -8.04 3.74
N ARG A 109 16.88 -8.70 2.69
CA ARG A 109 18.13 -8.34 2.00
C ARG A 109 17.94 -8.46 0.50
N MET A 110 18.57 -7.55 -0.26
CA MET A 110 18.58 -7.56 -1.72
C MET A 110 19.99 -7.83 -2.21
N PHE A 111 20.13 -8.70 -3.20
CA PHE A 111 21.42 -9.09 -3.77
C PHE A 111 21.37 -9.01 -5.29
N ASP A 112 22.45 -8.50 -5.88
CA ASP A 112 22.78 -8.77 -7.28
C ASP A 112 23.42 -10.15 -7.35
N ALA A 113 23.01 -10.97 -8.31
CA ALA A 113 23.56 -12.30 -8.55
C ALA A 113 24.38 -12.28 -9.86
N PRO A 114 25.71 -12.06 -9.83
CA PRO A 114 26.51 -11.83 -11.03
C PRO A 114 26.52 -12.99 -12.04
N CYS A 115 26.22 -14.21 -11.57
CA CYS A 115 26.09 -15.41 -12.40
C CYS A 115 24.73 -15.52 -13.10
N SER A 116 23.72 -14.77 -12.65
CA SER A 116 22.39 -14.70 -13.28
C SER A 116 22.37 -13.60 -14.34
N ARG A 117 21.95 -13.93 -15.57
CA ARG A 117 21.91 -12.97 -16.68
C ARG A 117 20.54 -12.94 -17.32
N VAL A 118 19.92 -11.76 -17.33
CA VAL A 118 18.65 -11.49 -18.00
C VAL A 118 18.83 -10.23 -18.84
N GLY A 119 18.51 -10.32 -20.14
CA GLY A 119 18.54 -9.16 -21.04
C GLY A 119 17.25 -8.34 -20.95
N HIS A 120 17.37 -7.02 -20.79
CA HIS A 120 16.24 -6.09 -20.81
C HIS A 120 16.34 -5.14 -22.02
N ILE A 121 15.28 -5.02 -22.81
CA ILE A 121 15.20 -4.05 -23.91
C ILE A 121 14.70 -2.73 -23.35
N TYR A 122 15.60 -1.78 -23.17
CA TYR A 122 15.25 -0.43 -22.74
C TYR A 122 14.45 0.30 -23.80
N ARG A 123 13.35 0.93 -23.37
CA ARG A 123 12.50 1.78 -24.20
C ARG A 123 12.64 3.22 -23.74
N LYS A 124 12.61 4.17 -24.68
CA LYS A 124 12.62 5.62 -24.36
C LYS A 124 11.27 6.13 -23.87
N PHE A 125 10.18 5.43 -24.19
CA PHE A 125 8.81 5.84 -23.90
C PHE A 125 7.97 4.66 -23.43
N ALA A 126 6.92 4.95 -22.66
CA ALA A 126 5.94 3.95 -22.24
C ALA A 126 5.27 3.32 -23.47
N PRO A 127 5.09 1.98 -23.49
CA PRO A 127 4.56 1.29 -24.66
C PRO A 127 3.04 1.44 -24.82
N PHE A 128 2.37 2.10 -23.88
CA PHE A 128 0.95 2.35 -23.86
C PHE A 128 0.69 3.86 -23.70
N PRO A 129 -0.36 4.39 -24.33
CA PRO A 129 -0.82 5.74 -24.07
C PRO A 129 -1.34 5.84 -22.63
N ASN A 130 -1.27 7.03 -22.04
CA ASN A 130 -1.92 7.28 -20.75
C ASN A 130 -3.44 7.07 -20.93
N PRO A 131 -4.09 6.20 -20.16
CA PRO A 131 -5.53 5.94 -20.26
C PRO A 131 -6.41 7.08 -19.73
N GLY A 132 -5.90 8.32 -19.72
CA GLY A 132 -6.60 9.49 -19.19
C GLY A 132 -6.63 9.57 -17.67
N ILE A 133 -5.76 8.81 -16.97
CA ILE A 133 -5.74 8.70 -15.50
C ILE A 133 -4.92 9.84 -14.84
N GLY A 134 -4.45 10.81 -15.63
CA GLY A 134 -3.64 11.94 -15.13
C GLY A 134 -2.20 11.51 -14.81
N ASP A 135 -1.53 12.22 -13.89
CA ASP A 135 -0.15 11.93 -13.46
C ASP A 135 -0.11 10.76 -12.45
N PHE A 136 -0.33 9.54 -12.95
CA PHE A 136 -0.29 8.33 -12.14
C PHE A 136 1.11 8.02 -11.60
N VAL A 137 2.18 8.41 -12.31
CA VAL A 137 3.56 8.21 -11.84
C VAL A 137 3.85 9.09 -10.62
N GLY A 138 3.47 10.37 -10.68
CA GLY A 138 3.58 11.28 -9.55
C GLY A 138 2.75 10.83 -8.34
N LYS A 139 1.52 10.33 -8.58
CA LYS A 139 0.67 9.71 -7.56
C LYS A 139 1.40 8.55 -6.86
N ASN A 140 1.97 7.64 -7.64
CA ASN A 140 2.64 6.46 -7.10
C ASN A 140 3.90 6.83 -6.30
N TYR A 141 4.76 7.72 -6.84
CA TYR A 141 5.95 8.16 -6.12
C TYR A 141 5.61 8.92 -4.84
N ARG A 142 4.58 9.75 -4.86
CA ARG A 142 4.07 10.37 -3.64
C ARG A 142 3.67 9.32 -2.63
N ARG A 143 2.86 8.33 -3.02
CA ARG A 143 2.41 7.26 -2.11
C ARG A 143 3.57 6.49 -1.49
N VAL A 144 4.61 6.19 -2.27
CA VAL A 144 5.80 5.47 -1.77
C VAL A 144 6.67 6.35 -0.85
N ALA A 145 6.70 7.66 -1.07
CA ALA A 145 7.47 8.60 -0.24
C ALA A 145 6.78 8.97 1.08
N GLU A 146 5.48 9.27 1.03
CA GLU A 146 4.59 8.98 2.16
C GLU A 146 4.73 7.48 2.50
N VAL A 147 4.16 6.82 3.50
CA VAL A 147 4.46 5.38 3.77
C VAL A 147 5.94 5.08 4.15
N TRP A 148 6.93 5.13 3.25
CA TRP A 148 8.27 4.55 3.47
C TRP A 148 9.41 5.53 3.74
N MET A 149 9.31 6.82 3.36
CA MET A 149 10.44 7.74 3.43
C MET A 149 10.40 8.69 4.63
N ASP A 150 9.40 8.61 5.51
CA ASP A 150 9.26 9.48 6.69
C ASP A 150 9.53 10.97 6.36
N GLU A 151 10.37 11.69 7.11
CA GLU A 151 10.71 13.10 6.84
C GLU A 151 11.52 13.27 5.53
N TYR A 152 12.14 12.20 5.02
CA TYR A 152 12.86 12.24 3.76
C TYR A 152 11.95 12.38 2.54
N ALA A 153 10.63 12.18 2.70
CA ALA A 153 9.64 12.52 1.67
C ALA A 153 9.76 13.98 1.22
N GLU A 154 10.20 14.90 2.10
CA GLU A 154 10.42 16.31 1.76
C GLU A 154 11.44 16.52 0.64
N TYR A 155 12.43 15.63 0.49
CA TYR A 155 13.38 15.71 -0.63
C TYR A 155 12.72 15.44 -1.98
N LEU A 156 11.73 14.54 -2.02
CA LEU A 156 10.92 14.31 -3.21
C LEU A 156 10.18 15.60 -3.58
N TYR A 157 9.55 16.26 -2.60
CA TYR A 157 8.78 17.50 -2.83
C TYR A 157 9.66 18.70 -3.17
N LYS A 158 10.87 18.79 -2.61
CA LYS A 158 11.84 19.83 -3.04
C LYS A 158 12.24 19.67 -4.50
N ARG A 159 12.41 18.44 -4.98
CA ARG A 159 12.80 18.15 -6.36
C ARG A 159 11.64 18.20 -7.34
N ARG A 160 10.44 17.82 -6.88
CA ARG A 160 9.19 17.76 -7.65
C ARG A 160 8.05 18.40 -6.83
N PRO A 161 8.00 19.74 -6.74
CA PRO A 161 7.00 20.44 -5.94
C PRO A 161 5.56 20.10 -6.33
N GLN A 162 5.32 19.81 -7.61
CA GLN A 162 4.00 19.46 -8.13
C GLN A 162 3.43 18.17 -7.52
N TYR A 163 4.27 17.27 -6.99
CA TYR A 163 3.77 16.05 -6.36
C TYR A 163 3.01 16.33 -5.08
N ARG A 164 3.26 17.47 -4.42
CA ARG A 164 2.59 17.85 -3.16
C ARG A 164 1.09 18.14 -3.34
N SER A 165 0.66 18.50 -4.55
CA SER A 165 -0.74 18.78 -4.87
C SER A 165 -1.48 17.59 -5.51
N ILE A 166 -0.81 16.48 -5.81
CA ILE A 166 -1.43 15.28 -6.40
C ILE A 166 -2.11 14.46 -5.31
N ASP A 167 -3.41 14.24 -5.38
CA ASP A 167 -4.10 13.32 -4.46
C ASP A 167 -3.52 11.88 -4.58
N PRO A 168 -2.85 11.34 -3.54
CA PRO A 168 -2.29 9.99 -3.58
C PRO A 168 -3.36 8.88 -3.57
N GLY A 169 -4.63 9.21 -3.28
CA GLY A 169 -5.74 8.28 -3.30
C GLY A 169 -5.91 7.42 -2.05
#